data_AF-A0A2N1RDQ3-F1
#
_entry.id   AF-A0A2N1RDQ3-F1
#
_cell.length_a   1.000
_cell.length_b   1.000
_cell.length_c   1.000
_cell.angle_alpha   90.00
_cell.angle_beta   90.00
_cell.angle_gamma   90.00
#
_symmetry.space_group_name_H-M   'P 1'
#
loop_
_entity.id
_entity.type
_entity.pdbx_description
1 polymer ?
#
loop_
_entity_poly.entity_id
_entity_poly.type
_entity_poly.pdbx_seq_one_letter_code
_entity_poly.pdbx_strand_id
1 'polypeptide(L)'
;MVILTLNCGSSSAKYQVYDWNNKAVLAVGVVERIGLAYSIIEHKTAGKGEFNEQVSCPTHKEAIELVIKMLVDSTYGVIKDVSEISAVGHRVVHGGEQFKQSALVDDQVIESLKQLIPLAPLHMPANIMGIEAARKVMPTIPHAIIMDTAWHQTMPPEAFLYAVPYEWYSTYDVRRYGFHGTSYVYTAKRAAVLLGKEPKDTNLIICHIGNGASVSAVRNGVGVDTSMGMTPLEGLVMGSRCGDLDPAILPYVMNRTGMSAKEMDMILNKKSGLIGLCGISDRRDVRKAAEEGNDRAKTAIAVECHRMRKYIGAYAAVLGRVDALVFTAGVGEMAPHIREKSTKDLDILGIKLDLRKNAMAQCRNAELEISTNDSPVKIFVIPTDEELVMTEDAYALMTGTYDVHMNFTYSFQHKDYKNKAREQGLIENLKKKPELAEIIVRP
;
A
#
# COMPACT_ATOMS: atom_id res chain seq x y z
N MET A 1 -1.38 19.53 -17.13
CA MET A 1 -1.32 18.15 -17.66
C MET A 1 -2.07 17.27 -16.69
N VAL A 2 -2.93 16.39 -17.17
CA VAL A 2 -3.73 15.51 -16.31
C VAL A 2 -3.16 14.11 -16.35
N ILE A 3 -2.95 13.51 -15.19
CA ILE A 3 -2.48 12.12 -15.05
C ILE A 3 -3.59 11.32 -14.40
N LEU A 4 -3.95 10.20 -15.03
CA LEU A 4 -4.92 9.25 -14.48
C LEU A 4 -4.15 8.08 -13.86
N THR A 5 -4.45 7.72 -12.63
CA THR A 5 -3.94 6.48 -12.04
C THR A 5 -5.06 5.47 -11.88
N LEU A 6 -4.78 4.20 -12.20
CA LEU A 6 -5.73 3.09 -12.12
C LEU A 6 -5.19 1.95 -11.25
N ASN A 7 -6.04 1.44 -10.37
CA ASN A 7 -5.78 0.26 -9.55
C ASN A 7 -6.94 -0.73 -9.73
N CYS A 8 -6.75 -1.68 -10.64
CA CYS A 8 -7.74 -2.67 -11.04
C CYS A 8 -7.56 -3.96 -10.23
N GLY A 9 -8.50 -4.25 -9.34
CA GLY A 9 -8.64 -5.53 -8.65
C GLY A 9 -9.61 -6.47 -9.37
N SER A 10 -9.77 -7.69 -8.86
CA SER A 10 -10.61 -8.73 -9.50
C SER A 10 -12.07 -8.31 -9.75
N SER A 11 -12.61 -7.41 -8.93
CA SER A 11 -14.00 -6.95 -9.01
C SER A 11 -14.13 -5.45 -8.75
N SER A 12 -13.05 -4.68 -8.93
CA SER A 12 -13.07 -3.23 -8.75
C SER A 12 -12.02 -2.51 -9.59
N ALA A 13 -12.27 -1.23 -9.88
CA ALA A 13 -11.33 -0.32 -10.52
C ALA A 13 -11.33 1.00 -9.76
N LYS A 14 -10.26 1.25 -8.99
CA LYS A 14 -10.05 2.52 -8.29
C LYS A 14 -9.26 3.47 -9.19
N TYR A 15 -9.54 4.76 -9.07
CA TYR A 15 -8.85 5.77 -9.86
C TYR A 15 -8.66 7.10 -9.13
N GLN A 16 -7.62 7.82 -9.54
CA GLN A 16 -7.37 9.20 -9.16
C GLN A 16 -7.00 10.00 -10.41
N VAL A 17 -7.51 11.23 -10.50
CA VAL A 17 -7.19 12.20 -11.55
C VAL A 17 -6.39 13.33 -10.92
N TYR A 18 -5.19 13.54 -11.40
CA TYR A 18 -4.23 14.49 -10.84
C TYR A 18 -3.84 15.55 -11.85
N ASP A 19 -3.93 16.82 -11.47
CA ASP A 19 -3.36 17.93 -12.21
C ASP A 19 -1.89 18.11 -11.84
N TRP A 20 -1.02 17.71 -12.76
CA TRP A 20 0.43 17.79 -12.59
C TRP A 20 0.95 19.22 -12.38
N ASN A 21 0.36 20.19 -13.07
CA ASN A 21 0.86 21.57 -13.08
C ASN A 21 0.44 22.26 -11.77
N ASN A 22 -0.80 22.05 -11.36
CA ASN A 22 -1.34 22.64 -10.14
C ASN A 22 -1.05 21.81 -8.88
N LYS A 23 -0.45 20.62 -9.01
CA LYS A 23 -0.15 19.69 -7.91
C LYS A 23 -1.38 19.38 -7.06
N ALA A 24 -2.48 19.03 -7.72
CA ALA A 24 -3.78 18.89 -7.08
C ALA A 24 -4.54 17.65 -7.57
N VAL A 25 -5.18 16.96 -6.64
CA VAL A 25 -6.14 15.90 -6.96
C VAL A 25 -7.43 16.57 -7.43
N LEU A 26 -7.87 16.25 -8.64
CA LEU A 26 -9.11 16.77 -9.23
C LEU A 26 -10.30 15.89 -8.89
N ALA A 27 -10.13 14.57 -9.00
CA ALA A 27 -11.15 13.59 -8.65
C ALA A 27 -10.54 12.29 -8.13
N VAL A 28 -11.31 11.58 -7.31
CA VAL A 28 -11.04 10.20 -6.91
C VAL A 28 -12.30 9.39 -7.06
N GLY A 29 -12.18 8.09 -7.33
CA GLY A 29 -13.35 7.25 -7.36
C GLY A 29 -13.03 5.77 -7.43
N VAL A 30 -14.10 4.99 -7.41
CA VAL A 30 -14.06 3.54 -7.53
C VAL A 30 -15.29 3.04 -8.26
N VAL A 31 -15.09 2.07 -9.14
CA VAL A 31 -16.14 1.18 -9.61
C VAL A 31 -15.98 -0.13 -8.86
N GLU A 32 -16.98 -0.54 -8.09
CA GLU A 32 -17.00 -1.78 -7.33
C GLU A 32 -17.97 -2.79 -7.93
N ARG A 33 -17.80 -4.07 -7.56
CA ARG A 33 -18.66 -5.18 -7.95
C ARG A 33 -18.74 -5.36 -9.48
N ILE A 34 -17.61 -5.17 -10.16
CA ILE A 34 -17.47 -5.44 -11.60
C ILE A 34 -17.70 -6.94 -11.84
N GLY A 35 -18.46 -7.29 -12.87
CA GLY A 35 -18.80 -8.67 -13.24
C GLY A 35 -19.86 -9.33 -12.37
N LEU A 36 -20.45 -8.61 -11.41
CA LEU A 36 -21.59 -9.07 -10.62
C LEU A 36 -22.91 -8.56 -11.20
N ALA A 37 -24.04 -8.96 -10.60
CA ALA A 37 -25.39 -8.57 -11.04
C ALA A 37 -25.60 -7.05 -11.14
N TYR A 38 -24.85 -6.29 -10.35
CA TYR A 38 -24.73 -4.85 -10.48
C TYR A 38 -23.37 -4.39 -9.94
N SER A 39 -22.93 -3.25 -10.46
CA SER A 39 -21.76 -2.51 -10.03
C SER A 39 -22.18 -1.22 -9.32
N ILE A 40 -21.28 -0.62 -8.56
CA ILE A 40 -21.49 0.66 -7.89
C ILE A 40 -20.35 1.58 -8.32
N ILE A 41 -20.68 2.78 -8.77
CA ILE A 41 -19.69 3.84 -8.94
C ILE A 41 -19.80 4.82 -7.78
N GLU A 42 -18.66 5.12 -7.18
CA GLU A 42 -18.48 6.25 -6.27
C GLU A 42 -17.45 7.19 -6.89
N HIS A 43 -17.83 8.43 -7.15
CA HIS A 43 -17.00 9.44 -7.80
C HIS A 43 -17.03 10.74 -7.00
N LYS A 44 -15.88 11.24 -6.59
CA LYS A 44 -15.74 12.45 -5.78
C LYS A 44 -14.91 13.46 -6.53
N THR A 45 -15.45 14.65 -6.71
CA THR A 45 -14.80 15.74 -7.44
C THR A 45 -14.50 16.91 -6.52
N ALA A 46 -13.25 17.38 -6.57
CA ALA A 46 -12.79 18.52 -5.80
C ALA A 46 -13.68 19.74 -6.09
N GLY A 47 -14.35 20.24 -5.05
CA GLY A 47 -15.21 21.42 -5.13
C GLY A 47 -16.59 21.22 -5.79
N LYS A 48 -16.94 20.01 -6.26
CA LYS A 48 -18.23 19.75 -6.96
C LYS A 48 -19.14 18.72 -6.29
N GLY A 49 -18.65 17.97 -5.30
CA GLY A 49 -19.45 16.99 -4.55
C GLY A 49 -19.16 15.54 -4.94
N GLU A 50 -20.07 14.64 -4.56
CA GLU A 50 -19.95 13.19 -4.79
C GLU A 50 -21.11 12.67 -5.64
N PHE A 51 -20.82 11.73 -6.52
CA PHE A 51 -21.78 11.00 -7.34
C PHE A 51 -21.71 9.51 -6.99
N ASN A 52 -22.84 8.91 -6.62
CA ASN A 52 -22.94 7.51 -6.28
C ASN A 52 -24.14 6.88 -6.99
N GLU A 53 -23.90 5.83 -7.79
CA GLU A 53 -24.97 5.17 -8.55
C GLU A 53 -24.73 3.66 -8.68
N GLN A 54 -25.82 2.91 -8.72
CA GLN A 54 -25.81 1.51 -9.15
C GLN A 54 -25.85 1.44 -10.68
N VAL A 55 -24.89 0.74 -11.26
CA VAL A 55 -24.67 0.67 -12.72
C VAL A 55 -24.44 -0.77 -13.15
N SER A 56 -24.38 -1.01 -14.46
CA SER A 56 -23.99 -2.32 -15.03
C SER A 56 -22.57 -2.23 -15.61
N CYS A 57 -21.62 -2.94 -14.98
CA CYS A 57 -20.27 -3.12 -15.52
C CYS A 57 -19.95 -4.62 -15.56
N PRO A 58 -20.29 -5.34 -16.64
CA PRO A 58 -20.04 -6.77 -16.75
C PRO A 58 -18.54 -7.10 -16.85
N THR A 59 -17.72 -6.19 -17.37
CA THR A 59 -16.26 -6.36 -17.44
C THR A 59 -15.52 -5.08 -17.03
N HIS A 60 -14.20 -5.18 -16.86
CA HIS A 60 -13.35 -4.01 -16.63
C HIS A 60 -13.37 -3.03 -17.79
N LYS A 61 -13.69 -3.46 -19.02
CA LYS A 61 -13.83 -2.54 -20.15
C LYS A 61 -14.94 -1.54 -19.91
N GLU A 62 -16.14 -1.99 -19.59
CA GLU A 62 -17.28 -1.11 -19.32
C GLU A 62 -17.04 -0.29 -18.04
N ALA A 63 -16.33 -0.83 -17.06
CA ALA A 63 -15.94 -0.07 -15.87
C ALA A 63 -15.02 1.11 -16.21
N ILE A 64 -14.01 0.91 -17.07
CA ILE A 64 -13.11 1.99 -17.50
C ILE A 64 -13.84 2.99 -18.41
N GLU A 65 -14.69 2.52 -19.33
CA GLU A 65 -15.55 3.41 -20.12
C GLU A 65 -16.44 4.29 -19.21
N LEU A 66 -16.98 3.73 -18.14
CA LEU A 66 -17.75 4.48 -17.14
C LEU A 66 -16.89 5.50 -16.37
N VAL A 67 -15.67 5.13 -15.97
CA VAL A 67 -14.73 6.08 -15.35
C VAL A 67 -14.52 7.26 -16.28
N ILE A 68 -14.16 7.02 -17.54
CA ILE A 68 -13.93 8.08 -18.52
C ILE A 68 -15.18 8.94 -18.74
N LYS A 69 -16.37 8.32 -18.82
CA LYS A 69 -17.65 9.04 -18.90
C LYS A 69 -17.84 9.99 -17.71
N MET A 70 -17.53 9.56 -16.48
CA MET A 70 -17.60 10.44 -15.31
C MET A 70 -16.59 11.56 -15.35
N LEU A 71 -15.37 11.31 -15.86
CA LEU A 71 -14.34 12.34 -15.93
C LEU A 71 -14.71 13.50 -16.87
N VAL A 72 -15.48 13.23 -17.93
CA VAL A 72 -15.96 14.24 -18.90
C VAL A 72 -17.39 14.73 -18.63
N ASP A 73 -18.02 14.27 -17.55
CA ASP A 73 -19.39 14.64 -17.22
C ASP A 73 -19.53 16.17 -17.02
N SER A 74 -20.62 16.76 -17.49
CA SER A 74 -20.82 18.21 -17.44
C SER A 74 -21.01 18.75 -16.02
N THR A 75 -21.46 17.90 -15.09
CA THR A 75 -21.75 18.27 -13.69
C THR A 75 -20.61 17.84 -12.77
N TYR A 76 -20.20 16.59 -12.86
CA TYR A 76 -19.23 15.99 -11.94
C TYR A 76 -17.82 15.86 -12.54
N GLY A 77 -17.67 16.01 -13.85
CA GLY A 77 -16.40 15.84 -14.54
C GLY A 77 -15.35 16.89 -14.20
N VAL A 78 -14.11 16.54 -14.51
CA VAL A 78 -12.89 17.31 -14.21
C VAL A 78 -12.08 17.67 -15.46
N ILE A 79 -12.43 17.08 -16.60
CA ILE A 79 -11.85 17.34 -17.93
C ILE A 79 -12.98 17.53 -18.93
N LYS A 80 -12.74 18.21 -20.05
CA LYS A 80 -13.75 18.38 -21.11
C LYS A 80 -13.69 17.27 -22.15
N ASP A 81 -12.49 16.74 -22.38
CA ASP A 81 -12.24 15.70 -23.35
C ASP A 81 -11.17 14.73 -22.83
N VAL A 82 -11.25 13.47 -23.28
CA VAL A 82 -10.32 12.40 -22.88
C VAL A 82 -8.88 12.74 -23.25
N SER A 83 -8.65 13.50 -24.33
CA SER A 83 -7.32 13.94 -24.75
C SER A 83 -6.61 14.88 -23.76
N GLU A 84 -7.31 15.41 -22.75
CA GLU A 84 -6.67 16.16 -21.66
C GLU A 84 -5.83 15.25 -20.74
N ILE A 85 -6.12 13.94 -20.71
CA ILE A 85 -5.32 12.93 -20.01
C ILE A 85 -4.01 12.74 -20.79
N SER A 86 -2.90 13.11 -20.16
CA SER A 86 -1.56 13.08 -20.76
C SER A 86 -0.88 11.72 -20.58
N ALA A 87 -1.15 11.00 -19.48
CA ALA A 87 -0.64 9.65 -19.25
C ALA A 87 -1.53 8.87 -18.27
N VAL A 88 -1.42 7.54 -18.29
CA VAL A 88 -2.13 6.64 -17.37
C VAL A 88 -1.15 5.76 -16.60
N GLY A 89 -1.12 5.86 -15.27
CA GLY A 89 -0.33 4.99 -14.40
C GLY A 89 -1.16 3.81 -13.87
N HIS A 90 -0.70 2.59 -14.06
CA HIS A 90 -1.38 1.36 -13.66
C HIS A 90 -0.64 0.70 -12.50
N ARG A 91 -1.35 0.42 -11.41
CA ARG A 91 -0.80 -0.40 -10.35
C ARG A 91 -0.77 -1.86 -10.81
N VAL A 92 0.39 -2.48 -10.73
CA VAL A 92 0.59 -3.91 -10.99
C VAL A 92 1.11 -4.58 -9.73
N VAL A 93 0.49 -5.68 -9.32
CA VAL A 93 0.86 -6.33 -8.06
C VAL A 93 2.23 -6.99 -8.15
N HIS A 94 2.60 -7.59 -9.30
CA HIS A 94 3.82 -8.39 -9.43
C HIS A 94 4.62 -8.03 -10.68
N GLY A 95 5.91 -7.73 -10.50
CA GLY A 95 6.87 -7.44 -11.57
C GLY A 95 7.88 -8.55 -11.82
N GLY A 96 7.90 -9.58 -10.97
CA GLY A 96 8.92 -10.63 -11.01
C GLY A 96 10.31 -10.02 -10.80
N GLU A 97 11.34 -10.68 -11.30
CA GLU A 97 12.68 -10.08 -11.39
C GLU A 97 12.86 -9.21 -12.64
N GLN A 98 11.91 -9.31 -13.58
CA GLN A 98 12.00 -8.66 -14.88
C GLN A 98 11.75 -7.15 -14.78
N PHE A 99 10.76 -6.75 -13.97
CA PHE A 99 10.37 -5.35 -13.81
C PHE A 99 10.85 -4.78 -12.47
N LYS A 100 12.09 -4.25 -12.48
CA LYS A 100 12.74 -3.66 -11.29
C LYS A 100 12.41 -2.19 -11.04
N GLN A 101 11.74 -1.56 -11.99
CA GLN A 101 11.32 -0.16 -11.96
C GLN A 101 10.08 -0.01 -12.82
N SER A 102 9.37 1.11 -12.68
CA SER A 102 8.21 1.42 -13.51
C SER A 102 8.59 1.47 -15.00
N ALA A 103 7.65 1.10 -15.87
CA ALA A 103 7.90 0.98 -17.31
C ALA A 103 6.71 1.48 -18.13
N LEU A 104 6.98 2.04 -19.33
CA LEU A 104 5.93 2.28 -20.31
C LEU A 104 5.38 0.95 -20.84
N VAL A 105 4.08 0.93 -21.14
CA VAL A 105 3.38 -0.25 -21.62
C VAL A 105 3.41 -0.30 -23.13
N ASP A 106 4.00 -1.36 -23.66
CA ASP A 106 3.83 -1.85 -25.02
C ASP A 106 3.28 -3.29 -25.01
N ASP A 107 3.21 -3.92 -26.17
CA ASP A 107 2.68 -5.28 -26.29
C ASP A 107 3.64 -6.33 -25.68
N GLN A 108 4.95 -6.07 -25.68
CA GLN A 108 5.96 -6.94 -25.06
C GLN A 108 5.84 -6.92 -23.53
N VAL A 109 5.56 -5.75 -22.95
CA VAL A 109 5.29 -5.61 -21.52
C VAL A 109 4.04 -6.38 -21.13
N ILE A 110 2.95 -6.31 -21.91
CA ILE A 110 1.74 -7.09 -21.63
C ILE A 110 2.02 -8.60 -21.66
N GLU A 111 2.80 -9.08 -22.64
CA GLU A 111 3.14 -10.50 -22.71
C GLU A 111 4.01 -10.94 -21.53
N SER A 112 4.98 -10.11 -21.14
CA SER A 112 5.82 -10.33 -19.95
C SER A 112 4.97 -10.41 -18.67
N LEU A 113 3.97 -9.52 -18.50
CA LEU A 113 3.05 -9.59 -17.37
C LEU A 113 2.20 -10.88 -17.37
N LYS A 114 1.80 -11.39 -18.55
CA LYS A 114 1.07 -12.66 -18.67
C LYS A 114 1.90 -13.84 -18.18
N GLN A 115 3.22 -13.84 -18.44
CA GLN A 115 4.14 -14.86 -17.94
C GLN A 115 4.28 -14.84 -16.42
N LEU A 116 4.04 -13.70 -15.77
CA LEU A 116 4.08 -13.54 -14.30
C LEU A 116 2.78 -13.92 -13.59
N ILE A 117 1.71 -14.29 -14.31
CA ILE A 117 0.43 -14.72 -13.71
C ILE A 117 0.61 -15.82 -12.65
N PRO A 118 1.45 -16.86 -12.84
CA PRO A 118 1.66 -17.90 -11.83
C PRO A 118 2.15 -17.39 -10.47
N LEU A 119 2.83 -16.23 -10.42
CA LEU A 119 3.33 -15.64 -9.17
C LEU A 119 2.22 -14.95 -8.36
N ALA A 120 1.17 -14.47 -9.02
CA ALA A 120 0.05 -13.77 -8.39
C ALA A 120 -1.28 -14.01 -9.14
N PRO A 121 -1.79 -15.26 -9.17
CA PRO A 121 -2.91 -15.67 -10.03
C PRO A 121 -4.24 -14.99 -9.68
N LEU A 122 -4.40 -14.51 -8.43
CA LEU A 122 -5.61 -13.79 -7.98
C LEU A 122 -5.59 -12.29 -8.31
N HIS A 123 -4.45 -11.75 -8.77
CA HIS A 123 -4.26 -10.31 -8.93
C HIS A 123 -3.84 -9.93 -10.35
N MET A 124 -2.81 -10.59 -10.89
CA MET A 124 -2.24 -10.27 -12.19
C MET A 124 -3.26 -10.26 -13.34
N PRO A 125 -4.21 -11.22 -13.44
CA PRO A 125 -5.22 -11.18 -14.51
C PRO A 125 -6.06 -9.91 -14.51
N ALA A 126 -6.43 -9.41 -13.32
CA ALA A 126 -7.22 -8.19 -13.20
C ALA A 126 -6.42 -6.93 -13.51
N ASN A 127 -5.14 -6.89 -13.14
CA ASN A 127 -4.24 -5.80 -13.52
C ASN A 127 -4.08 -5.75 -15.06
N ILE A 128 -3.78 -6.88 -15.70
CA ILE A 128 -3.62 -6.98 -17.16
C ILE A 128 -4.91 -6.58 -17.88
N MET A 129 -6.06 -7.10 -17.44
CA MET A 129 -7.36 -6.75 -18.02
C MET A 129 -7.64 -5.24 -17.92
N GLY A 130 -7.32 -4.63 -16.78
CA GLY A 130 -7.45 -3.17 -16.58
C GLY A 130 -6.57 -2.37 -17.54
N ILE A 131 -5.31 -2.80 -17.74
CA ILE A 131 -4.37 -2.14 -18.66
C ILE A 131 -4.87 -2.27 -20.11
N GLU A 132 -5.23 -3.48 -20.55
CA GLU A 132 -5.74 -3.75 -21.89
C GLU A 132 -7.05 -2.99 -22.17
N ALA A 133 -7.97 -2.94 -21.20
CA ALA A 133 -9.21 -2.17 -21.29
C ALA A 133 -8.93 -0.67 -21.45
N ALA A 134 -8.06 -0.11 -20.60
CA ALA A 134 -7.72 1.30 -20.67
C ALA A 134 -7.01 1.65 -21.99
N ARG A 135 -6.09 0.81 -22.50
CA ARG A 135 -5.43 1.03 -23.80
C ARG A 135 -6.42 1.02 -24.96
N LYS A 136 -7.51 0.24 -24.88
CA LYS A 136 -8.58 0.26 -25.90
C LYS A 136 -9.39 1.56 -25.87
N VAL A 137 -9.64 2.11 -24.69
CA VAL A 137 -10.41 3.35 -24.52
C VAL A 137 -9.55 4.59 -24.80
N MET A 138 -8.24 4.52 -24.55
CA MET A 138 -7.28 5.63 -24.67
C MET A 138 -6.07 5.22 -25.53
N PRO A 139 -6.24 4.89 -26.82
CA PRO A 139 -5.20 4.24 -27.63
C PRO A 139 -3.98 5.12 -27.94
N THR A 140 -4.12 6.44 -27.89
CA THR A 140 -3.04 7.39 -28.19
C THR A 140 -2.31 7.91 -26.96
N ILE A 141 -2.81 7.59 -25.76
CA ILE A 141 -2.25 8.07 -24.49
C ILE A 141 -1.19 7.06 -24.01
N PRO A 142 -0.02 7.50 -23.54
CA PRO A 142 0.99 6.62 -22.98
C PRO A 142 0.53 6.02 -21.64
N HIS A 143 0.73 4.72 -21.48
CA HIS A 143 0.41 3.97 -20.27
C HIS A 143 1.71 3.54 -19.60
N ALA A 144 1.75 3.58 -18.27
CA ALA A 144 2.86 3.11 -17.46
C ALA A 144 2.40 2.06 -16.46
N ILE A 145 3.24 1.07 -16.15
CA ILE A 145 3.03 0.12 -15.06
C ILE A 145 3.96 0.45 -13.90
N ILE A 146 3.41 0.39 -12.70
CA ILE A 146 4.09 0.64 -11.44
C ILE A 146 3.87 -0.58 -10.55
N MET A 147 4.95 -1.30 -10.26
CA MET A 147 4.87 -2.60 -9.60
C MET A 147 5.06 -2.46 -8.09
N ASP A 148 4.16 -3.08 -7.30
CA ASP A 148 4.31 -3.17 -5.84
C ASP A 148 5.62 -3.85 -5.40
N THR A 149 6.21 -4.66 -6.28
CA THR A 149 7.43 -5.45 -6.06
C THR A 149 8.72 -4.70 -6.41
N ALA A 150 8.65 -3.58 -7.13
CA ALA A 150 9.83 -2.90 -7.67
C ALA A 150 10.77 -2.35 -6.57
N TRP A 151 10.20 -1.72 -5.53
CA TRP A 151 10.94 -1.21 -4.36
C TRP A 151 11.85 -2.27 -3.72
N HIS A 152 11.39 -3.51 -3.69
CA HIS A 152 12.02 -4.62 -2.98
C HIS A 152 13.13 -5.31 -3.79
N GLN A 153 13.35 -4.92 -5.04
CA GLN A 153 14.38 -5.52 -5.90
C GLN A 153 15.82 -5.17 -5.46
N THR A 154 15.96 -4.34 -4.44
CA THR A 154 17.23 -4.02 -3.77
C THR A 154 17.58 -4.99 -2.63
N MET A 155 16.69 -5.93 -2.26
CA MET A 155 16.98 -6.94 -1.25
C MET A 155 18.17 -7.83 -1.66
N PRO A 156 19.11 -8.11 -0.75
CA PRO A 156 20.23 -9.00 -1.02
C PRO A 156 19.81 -10.50 -0.97
N PRO A 157 20.59 -11.43 -1.55
CA PRO A 157 20.26 -12.85 -1.62
C PRO A 157 19.89 -13.49 -0.29
N GLU A 158 20.58 -13.15 0.79
CA GLU A 158 20.31 -13.66 2.14
C GLU A 158 18.94 -13.24 2.70
N ALA A 159 18.31 -12.20 2.15
CA ALA A 159 16.98 -11.75 2.54
C ALA A 159 15.87 -12.33 1.64
N PHE A 160 16.17 -12.58 0.36
CA PHE A 160 15.14 -13.03 -0.59
C PHE A 160 15.13 -14.53 -0.87
N LEU A 161 16.23 -15.25 -0.66
CA LEU A 161 16.24 -16.70 -0.84
C LEU A 161 15.58 -17.40 0.36
N TYR A 162 14.67 -18.31 0.07
CA TYR A 162 14.15 -19.23 1.08
C TYR A 162 15.11 -20.41 1.27
N ALA A 163 15.18 -20.95 2.49
CA ALA A 163 15.97 -22.15 2.82
C ALA A 163 15.25 -23.44 2.36
N VAL A 164 15.05 -23.56 1.04
CA VAL A 164 14.41 -24.67 0.32
C VAL A 164 15.34 -25.10 -0.82
N PRO A 165 15.08 -26.21 -1.56
CA PRO A 165 15.93 -26.60 -2.68
C PRO A 165 16.18 -25.43 -3.64
N TYR A 166 17.45 -25.18 -3.98
CA TYR A 166 17.85 -24.01 -4.76
C TYR A 166 17.21 -24.01 -6.16
N GLU A 167 16.89 -25.20 -6.67
CA GLU A 167 16.18 -25.39 -7.94
C GLU A 167 14.82 -24.69 -7.95
N TRP A 168 14.17 -24.51 -6.79
CA TRP A 168 12.91 -23.78 -6.71
C TRP A 168 13.08 -22.31 -7.06
N TYR A 169 14.19 -21.71 -6.64
CA TYR A 169 14.56 -20.36 -7.05
C TYR A 169 14.94 -20.34 -8.53
N SER A 170 15.91 -21.16 -8.95
CA SER A 170 16.48 -21.06 -10.29
C SER A 170 15.54 -21.49 -11.42
N THR A 171 14.47 -22.23 -11.12
CA THR A 171 13.54 -22.80 -12.12
C THR A 171 12.14 -22.23 -12.04
N TYR A 172 11.66 -21.91 -10.82
CA TYR A 172 10.28 -21.48 -10.57
C TYR A 172 10.20 -20.09 -9.94
N ASP A 173 11.32 -19.37 -9.90
CA ASP A 173 11.43 -18.01 -9.37
C ASP A 173 10.93 -17.87 -7.91
N VAL A 174 11.08 -18.94 -7.11
CA VAL A 174 10.68 -18.94 -5.70
C VAL A 174 11.68 -18.12 -4.90
N ARG A 175 11.27 -16.89 -4.59
CA ARG A 175 11.99 -15.94 -3.74
C ARG A 175 11.02 -14.98 -3.07
N ARG A 176 11.51 -14.24 -2.08
CA ARG A 176 10.82 -13.07 -1.56
C ARG A 176 10.77 -11.98 -2.63
N TYR A 177 9.57 -11.50 -2.92
CA TYR A 177 9.34 -10.35 -3.79
C TYR A 177 8.91 -9.12 -3.00
N GLY A 178 8.03 -9.29 -2.00
CA GLY A 178 7.50 -8.17 -1.24
C GLY A 178 6.48 -7.31 -2.00
N PHE A 179 5.58 -6.64 -1.28
CA PHE A 179 4.52 -5.80 -1.87
C PHE A 179 4.38 -4.47 -1.13
N HIS A 180 3.40 -3.65 -1.49
CA HIS A 180 3.22 -2.28 -0.99
C HIS A 180 4.43 -1.36 -1.28
N GLY A 181 5.20 -1.64 -2.34
CA GLY A 181 6.42 -0.91 -2.69
C GLY A 181 6.21 0.59 -2.89
N THR A 182 5.13 1.01 -3.55
CA THR A 182 4.77 2.43 -3.73
C THR A 182 4.56 3.14 -2.39
N SER A 183 3.92 2.47 -1.43
CA SER A 183 3.75 3.01 -0.07
C SER A 183 5.09 3.16 0.65
N TYR A 184 5.99 2.20 0.49
CA TYR A 184 7.36 2.29 1.04
C TYR A 184 8.19 3.38 0.40
N VAL A 185 8.13 3.55 -0.93
CA VAL A 185 8.76 4.68 -1.63
C VAL A 185 8.29 5.99 -1.00
N TYR A 186 6.98 6.23 -0.94
CA TYR A 186 6.45 7.49 -0.41
C TYR A 186 6.90 7.73 1.03
N THR A 187 6.64 6.77 1.91
CA THR A 187 6.85 6.95 3.35
C THR A 187 8.32 6.97 3.75
N ALA A 188 9.20 6.22 3.07
CA ALA A 188 10.64 6.26 3.33
C ALA A 188 11.20 7.65 3.00
N LYS A 189 10.82 8.20 1.84
CA LYS A 189 11.25 9.53 1.41
C LYS A 189 10.70 10.62 2.33
N ARG A 190 9.40 10.56 2.68
CA ARG A 190 8.81 11.51 3.65
C ARG A 190 9.49 11.45 5.01
N ALA A 191 9.75 10.25 5.54
CA ALA A 191 10.46 10.10 6.82
C ALA A 191 11.87 10.71 6.78
N ALA A 192 12.60 10.57 5.67
CA ALA A 192 13.91 11.20 5.50
C ALA A 192 13.83 12.73 5.58
N VAL A 193 12.84 13.33 4.90
CA VAL A 193 12.58 14.77 4.96
C VAL A 193 12.29 15.23 6.39
N LEU A 194 11.44 14.50 7.14
CA LEU A 194 11.10 14.81 8.54
C LEU A 194 12.28 14.62 9.50
N LEU A 195 13.23 13.74 9.18
CA LEU A 195 14.48 13.57 9.92
C LEU A 195 15.51 14.66 9.57
N GLY A 196 15.25 15.50 8.56
CA GLY A 196 16.21 16.46 8.05
C GLY A 196 17.42 15.81 7.38
N LYS A 197 17.26 14.60 6.81
CA LYS A 197 18.32 13.80 6.20
C LYS A 197 18.03 13.52 4.73
N GLU A 198 19.08 13.24 3.96
CA GLU A 198 18.92 12.63 2.64
C GLU A 198 18.45 11.17 2.79
N PRO A 199 17.64 10.63 1.85
CA PRO A 199 17.16 9.25 1.93
C PRO A 199 18.28 8.23 2.14
N LYS A 200 19.41 8.41 1.46
CA LYS A 200 20.58 7.51 1.54
C LYS A 200 21.24 7.47 2.92
N ASP A 201 20.93 8.43 3.80
CA ASP A 201 21.49 8.55 5.15
C ASP A 201 20.52 8.09 6.24
N THR A 202 19.43 7.41 5.84
CA THR A 202 18.37 6.93 6.76
C THR A 202 18.26 5.43 6.82
N ASN A 203 18.05 4.92 8.04
CA ASN A 203 17.62 3.56 8.32
C ASN A 203 16.23 3.58 8.96
N LEU A 204 15.25 2.94 8.35
CA LEU A 204 13.85 3.03 8.74
C LEU A 204 13.25 1.63 8.90
N ILE A 205 12.32 1.51 9.84
CA ILE A 205 11.38 0.39 9.86
C ILE A 205 10.01 0.97 9.50
N ILE A 206 9.39 0.48 8.42
CA ILE A 206 8.12 1.01 7.95
C ILE A 206 7.04 -0.05 8.08
N CYS A 207 6.04 0.23 8.90
CA CYS A 207 4.86 -0.58 9.14
C CYS A 207 3.68 -0.06 8.29
N HIS A 208 3.46 -0.67 7.13
CA HIS A 208 2.24 -0.45 6.33
C HIS A 208 1.14 -1.35 6.88
N ILE A 209 0.19 -0.79 7.63
CA ILE A 209 -0.86 -1.57 8.30
C ILE A 209 -2.23 -1.15 7.78
N GLY A 210 -2.76 -1.95 6.87
CA GLY A 210 -4.11 -1.83 6.32
C GLY A 210 -4.88 -3.14 6.44
N ASN A 211 -5.78 -3.41 5.49
CA ASN A 211 -6.41 -4.73 5.42
C ASN A 211 -5.38 -5.83 5.14
N GLY A 212 -4.48 -5.56 4.19
CA GLY A 212 -3.16 -6.19 4.11
C GLY A 212 -2.15 -5.42 4.94
N ALA A 213 -1.20 -6.12 5.52
CA ALA A 213 -0.21 -5.50 6.39
C ALA A 213 1.18 -6.07 6.10
N SER A 214 2.19 -5.21 6.06
CA SER A 214 3.58 -5.61 5.90
C SER A 214 4.53 -4.64 6.62
N VAL A 215 5.71 -5.13 6.95
CA VAL A 215 6.82 -4.32 7.47
C VAL A 215 7.96 -4.36 6.46
N SER A 216 8.68 -3.26 6.25
CA SER A 216 9.93 -3.26 5.49
C SER A 216 11.07 -2.66 6.32
N ALA A 217 12.24 -3.28 6.23
CA ALA A 217 13.49 -2.73 6.72
C ALA A 217 14.14 -1.92 5.60
N VAL A 218 14.45 -0.66 5.88
CA VAL A 218 15.08 0.26 4.94
C VAL A 218 16.45 0.60 5.47
N ARG A 219 17.52 0.33 4.70
CA ARG A 219 18.88 0.72 5.04
C ARG A 219 19.40 1.67 3.97
N ASN A 220 19.95 2.81 4.39
CA ASN A 220 20.48 3.82 3.47
C ASN A 220 19.51 4.14 2.31
N GLY A 221 18.21 4.29 2.64
CA GLY A 221 17.18 4.66 1.68
C GLY A 221 16.67 3.57 0.73
N VAL A 222 17.11 2.31 0.88
CA VAL A 222 16.66 1.17 0.05
C VAL A 222 16.09 0.03 0.90
N GLY A 223 15.15 -0.74 0.34
CA GLY A 223 14.54 -1.88 1.01
C GLY A 223 15.51 -3.07 1.09
N VAL A 224 15.89 -3.46 2.29
CA VAL A 224 16.81 -4.60 2.52
C VAL A 224 16.12 -5.85 3.04
N ASP A 225 14.87 -5.72 3.53
CA ASP A 225 14.01 -6.82 3.94
C ASP A 225 12.54 -6.37 3.93
N THR A 226 11.61 -7.33 3.84
CA THR A 226 10.17 -7.09 3.88
C THR A 226 9.40 -8.33 4.34
N SER A 227 8.34 -8.14 5.12
CA SER A 227 7.65 -9.26 5.77
C SER A 227 6.88 -10.13 4.79
N MET A 228 6.37 -9.52 3.70
CA MET A 228 5.69 -10.28 2.66
C MET A 228 6.69 -11.05 1.79
N GLY A 229 6.24 -12.18 1.28
CA GLY A 229 7.06 -13.19 0.67
C GLY A 229 7.09 -13.14 -0.85
N MET A 230 7.13 -14.33 -1.44
CA MET A 230 6.76 -14.58 -2.84
C MET A 230 5.34 -14.09 -3.14
N THR A 231 4.44 -14.24 -2.17
CA THR A 231 3.05 -13.81 -2.26
C THR A 231 2.71 -12.85 -1.13
N PRO A 232 1.60 -12.11 -1.23
CA PRO A 232 1.15 -11.22 -0.15
C PRO A 232 0.66 -11.96 1.12
N LEU A 233 0.83 -13.29 1.22
CA LEU A 233 0.33 -14.11 2.32
C LEU A 233 1.25 -14.10 3.54
N GLU A 234 2.57 -14.10 3.32
CA GLU A 234 3.60 -14.18 4.38
C GLU A 234 3.62 -12.92 5.25
N GLY A 235 4.07 -13.07 6.49
CA GLY A 235 4.39 -11.99 7.39
C GLY A 235 3.33 -11.76 8.47
N LEU A 236 2.81 -10.53 8.50
CA LEU A 236 1.92 -10.07 9.55
C LEU A 236 0.54 -10.76 9.52
N VAL A 237 -0.18 -10.66 10.65
CA VAL A 237 -1.62 -10.94 10.66
C VAL A 237 -2.33 -9.89 9.83
N MET A 238 -3.28 -10.33 9.02
CA MET A 238 -4.06 -9.46 8.17
C MET A 238 -5.56 -9.71 8.41
N GLY A 239 -6.43 -8.99 7.68
CA GLY A 239 -7.87 -9.14 7.87
C GLY A 239 -8.36 -10.57 7.62
N SER A 240 -7.88 -11.18 6.53
CA SER A 240 -8.27 -12.54 6.10
C SER A 240 -7.10 -13.47 5.78
N ARG A 241 -5.87 -12.95 5.74
CA ARG A 241 -4.65 -13.71 5.47
C ARG A 241 -3.98 -14.16 6.75
N CYS A 242 -3.46 -15.38 6.77
CA CYS A 242 -2.86 -15.99 7.95
C CYS A 242 -1.58 -15.30 8.43
N GLY A 243 -0.75 -14.77 7.52
CA GLY A 243 0.62 -14.39 7.84
C GLY A 243 1.48 -15.64 8.06
N ASP A 244 2.53 -15.48 8.86
CA ASP A 244 3.46 -16.57 9.17
C ASP A 244 2.80 -17.73 9.94
N LEU A 245 3.15 -18.93 9.51
CA LEU A 245 2.74 -20.21 10.09
C LEU A 245 3.82 -21.27 9.84
N ASP A 246 3.78 -22.35 10.61
CA ASP A 246 4.62 -23.53 10.39
C ASP A 246 4.20 -24.25 9.10
N PRO A 247 5.09 -24.40 8.08
CA PRO A 247 4.77 -25.08 6.83
C PRO A 247 4.22 -26.51 7.01
N ALA A 248 4.58 -27.21 8.08
CA ALA A 248 4.09 -28.58 8.35
C ALA A 248 2.58 -28.63 8.68
N ILE A 249 1.96 -27.50 9.05
CA ILE A 249 0.52 -27.41 9.30
C ILE A 249 -0.27 -27.71 8.02
N LEU A 250 0.23 -27.28 6.86
CA LEU A 250 -0.46 -27.41 5.57
C LEU A 250 -0.74 -28.88 5.22
N PRO A 251 0.29 -29.75 5.05
CA PRO A 251 0.04 -31.16 4.75
C PRO A 251 -0.68 -31.88 5.89
N TYR A 252 -0.44 -31.49 7.15
CA TYR A 252 -1.16 -32.08 8.29
C TYR A 252 -2.68 -31.88 8.19
N VAL A 253 -3.13 -30.64 7.95
CA VAL A 253 -4.55 -30.34 7.82
C VAL A 253 -5.11 -30.94 6.54
N MET A 254 -4.43 -30.79 5.39
CA MET A 254 -4.88 -31.35 4.12
C MET A 254 -5.10 -32.87 4.19
N ASN A 255 -4.17 -33.61 4.79
CA ASN A 255 -4.29 -35.06 4.95
C ASN A 255 -5.44 -35.48 5.87
N ARG A 256 -5.84 -34.62 6.82
CA ARG A 256 -6.95 -34.88 7.75
C ARG A 256 -8.31 -34.53 7.17
N THR A 257 -8.39 -33.51 6.32
CA THR A 257 -9.64 -32.99 5.78
C THR A 257 -9.92 -33.43 4.35
N GLY A 258 -8.91 -33.98 3.66
CA GLY A 258 -8.98 -34.28 2.23
C GLY A 258 -8.95 -33.03 1.34
N MET A 259 -8.61 -31.86 1.89
CA MET A 259 -8.56 -30.61 1.15
C MET A 259 -7.45 -30.61 0.09
N SER A 260 -7.78 -30.08 -1.08
CA SER A 260 -6.82 -29.79 -2.14
C SER A 260 -5.92 -28.58 -1.78
N ALA A 261 -4.78 -28.47 -2.47
CA ALA A 261 -3.90 -27.31 -2.33
C ALA A 261 -4.61 -25.98 -2.65
N LYS A 262 -5.54 -25.99 -3.61
CA LYS A 262 -6.35 -24.83 -3.99
C LYS A 262 -7.32 -24.41 -2.88
N GLU A 263 -7.95 -25.37 -2.22
CA GLU A 263 -8.83 -25.09 -1.08
C GLU A 263 -8.04 -24.57 0.12
N MET A 264 -6.84 -25.13 0.37
CA MET A 264 -5.93 -24.65 1.39
C MET A 264 -5.50 -23.20 1.11
N ASP A 265 -5.05 -22.88 -0.11
CA ASP A 265 -4.69 -21.52 -0.51
C ASP A 265 -5.84 -20.52 -0.28
N MET A 266 -7.07 -20.90 -0.64
CA MET A 266 -8.26 -20.08 -0.40
C MET A 266 -8.52 -19.88 1.10
N ILE A 267 -8.38 -20.91 1.94
CA ILE A 267 -8.53 -20.79 3.40
C ILE A 267 -7.48 -19.85 3.98
N LEU A 268 -6.22 -20.01 3.58
CA LEU A 268 -5.12 -19.18 4.07
C LEU A 268 -5.29 -17.71 3.65
N ASN A 269 -5.83 -17.44 2.46
CA ASN A 269 -6.01 -16.08 1.94
C ASN A 269 -7.31 -15.38 2.38
N LYS A 270 -8.40 -16.13 2.56
CA LYS A 270 -9.76 -15.56 2.71
C LYS A 270 -10.45 -15.91 4.02
N LYS A 271 -10.01 -16.95 4.74
CA LYS A 271 -10.68 -17.45 5.96
C LYS A 271 -9.75 -17.51 7.18
N SER A 272 -8.57 -16.92 7.10
CA SER A 272 -7.56 -16.91 8.16
C SER A 272 -7.42 -15.50 8.77
N GLY A 273 -6.29 -15.17 9.39
CA GLY A 273 -6.07 -13.83 9.95
C GLY A 273 -7.08 -13.47 11.03
N LEU A 274 -7.49 -12.20 11.11
CA LEU A 274 -8.45 -11.73 12.11
C LEU A 274 -9.82 -12.44 11.98
N ILE A 275 -10.33 -12.63 10.75
CA ILE A 275 -11.61 -13.33 10.56
C ILE A 275 -11.53 -14.79 10.99
N GLY A 276 -10.41 -15.48 10.75
CA GLY A 276 -10.20 -16.83 11.27
C GLY A 276 -10.13 -16.87 12.80
N LEU A 277 -9.48 -15.89 13.42
CA LEU A 277 -9.28 -15.83 14.87
C LEU A 277 -10.54 -15.43 15.64
N CYS A 278 -11.34 -14.49 15.14
CA CYS A 278 -12.48 -13.94 15.88
C CYS A 278 -13.78 -13.77 15.09
N GLY A 279 -13.82 -14.18 13.82
CA GLY A 279 -15.01 -14.06 12.95
C GLY A 279 -15.21 -12.68 12.33
N ILE A 280 -14.32 -11.72 12.58
CA ILE A 280 -14.42 -10.32 12.14
C ILE A 280 -13.08 -9.91 11.50
N SER A 281 -13.10 -9.20 10.36
CA SER A 281 -11.89 -8.73 9.66
C SER A 281 -11.63 -7.23 9.78
N ASP A 282 -12.67 -6.40 9.93
CA ASP A 282 -12.52 -4.96 10.10
C ASP A 282 -11.98 -4.65 11.52
N ARG A 283 -10.80 -4.03 11.61
CA ARG A 283 -10.15 -3.73 12.90
C ARG A 283 -10.99 -2.85 13.82
N ARG A 284 -11.86 -2.00 13.28
CA ARG A 284 -12.76 -1.15 14.09
C ARG A 284 -13.79 -2.01 14.81
N ASP A 285 -14.36 -2.96 14.09
CA ASP A 285 -15.33 -3.90 14.64
C ASP A 285 -14.67 -4.90 15.59
N VAL A 286 -13.46 -5.39 15.27
CA VAL A 286 -12.67 -6.24 16.19
C VAL A 286 -12.38 -5.49 17.49
N ARG A 287 -11.97 -4.22 17.42
CA ARG A 287 -11.72 -3.39 18.60
C ARG A 287 -13.00 -3.22 19.43
N LYS A 288 -14.11 -2.85 18.80
CA LYS A 288 -15.40 -2.70 19.48
C LYS A 288 -15.82 -3.98 20.19
N ALA A 289 -15.74 -5.13 19.51
CA ALA A 289 -16.04 -6.42 20.11
C ALA A 289 -15.13 -6.74 21.31
N ALA A 290 -13.84 -6.40 21.23
CA ALA A 290 -12.91 -6.58 22.34
C ALA A 290 -13.25 -5.70 23.56
N GLU A 291 -13.64 -4.44 23.31
CA GLU A 291 -14.12 -3.49 24.33
C GLU A 291 -15.44 -3.97 24.98
N GLU A 292 -16.32 -4.62 24.19
CA GLU A 292 -17.56 -5.27 24.64
C GLU A 292 -17.34 -6.63 25.34
N GLY A 293 -16.09 -7.05 25.51
CA GLY A 293 -15.73 -8.22 26.30
C GLY A 293 -15.46 -9.50 25.51
N ASN A 294 -15.49 -9.49 24.17
CA ASN A 294 -15.20 -10.67 23.35
C ASN A 294 -13.73 -11.11 23.47
N ASP A 295 -13.48 -12.25 24.10
CA ASP A 295 -12.13 -12.75 24.36
C ASP A 295 -11.38 -13.18 23.09
N ARG A 296 -12.08 -13.68 22.07
CA ARG A 296 -11.46 -13.99 20.77
C ARG A 296 -10.98 -12.73 20.07
N ALA A 297 -11.74 -11.64 20.15
CA ALA A 297 -11.34 -10.35 19.58
C ALA A 297 -10.14 -9.74 20.32
N LYS A 298 -10.15 -9.77 21.66
CA LYS A 298 -8.98 -9.36 22.48
C LYS A 298 -7.73 -10.16 22.11
N THR A 299 -7.89 -11.48 21.97
CA THR A 299 -6.79 -12.39 21.59
C THR A 299 -6.31 -12.10 20.18
N ALA A 300 -7.21 -11.86 19.22
CA ALA A 300 -6.84 -11.54 17.85
C ALA A 300 -5.99 -10.26 17.76
N ILE A 301 -6.35 -9.20 18.49
CA ILE A 301 -5.56 -7.97 18.60
C ILE A 301 -4.19 -8.27 19.22
N ALA A 302 -4.15 -9.04 20.31
CA ALA A 302 -2.89 -9.39 20.97
C ALA A 302 -1.95 -10.16 20.04
N VAL A 303 -2.49 -11.08 19.24
CA VAL A 303 -1.75 -11.86 18.25
C VAL A 303 -1.22 -10.99 17.11
N GLU A 304 -2.02 -10.06 16.59
CA GLU A 304 -1.61 -9.07 15.56
C GLU A 304 -0.43 -8.22 16.08
N CYS A 305 -0.59 -7.60 17.25
CA CYS A 305 0.44 -6.75 17.84
C CYS A 305 1.71 -7.53 18.24
N HIS A 306 1.57 -8.76 18.72
CA HIS A 306 2.71 -9.62 19.04
C HIS A 306 3.56 -9.91 17.81
N ARG A 307 2.93 -10.27 16.68
CA ARG A 307 3.64 -10.53 15.41
C ARG A 307 4.30 -9.26 14.88
N MET A 308 3.62 -8.11 14.94
CA MET A 308 4.23 -6.83 14.58
C MET A 308 5.46 -6.50 15.42
N ARG A 309 5.39 -6.66 16.74
CA ARG A 309 6.52 -6.42 17.64
C ARG A 309 7.72 -7.29 17.31
N LYS A 310 7.50 -8.57 16.97
CA LYS A 310 8.57 -9.46 16.50
C LYS A 310 9.25 -8.94 15.24
N TYR A 311 8.48 -8.49 14.25
CA TYR A 311 9.03 -7.92 13.01
C TYR A 311 9.83 -6.64 13.26
N ILE A 312 9.32 -5.74 14.11
CA ILE A 312 10.06 -4.52 14.48
C ILE A 312 11.39 -4.89 15.15
N GLY A 313 11.39 -5.82 16.10
CA GLY A 313 12.62 -6.29 16.75
C GLY A 313 13.60 -6.97 15.78
N ALA A 314 13.09 -7.85 14.90
CA ALA A 314 13.90 -8.52 13.89
C ALA A 314 14.55 -7.52 12.94
N TYR A 315 13.80 -6.53 12.46
CA TYR A 315 14.33 -5.53 11.54
C TYR A 315 15.19 -4.47 12.21
N ALA A 316 15.00 -4.21 13.50
CA ALA A 316 15.98 -3.44 14.27
C ALA A 316 17.33 -4.18 14.34
N ALA A 317 17.30 -5.51 14.54
CA ALA A 317 18.51 -6.33 14.53
C ALA A 317 19.17 -6.39 13.14
N VAL A 318 18.38 -6.47 12.06
CA VAL A 318 18.89 -6.39 10.68
C VAL A 318 19.56 -5.03 10.46
N LEU A 319 18.94 -3.92 10.86
CA LEU A 319 19.45 -2.58 10.56
C LEU A 319 20.62 -2.13 11.46
N GLY A 320 20.67 -2.63 12.70
CA GLY A 320 21.63 -2.20 13.73
C GLY A 320 21.31 -0.81 14.29
N ARG A 321 21.35 0.22 13.43
CA ARG A 321 20.88 1.58 13.74
C ARG A 321 19.52 1.81 13.10
N VAL A 322 18.53 2.25 13.88
CA VAL A 322 17.23 2.68 13.38
C VAL A 322 17.08 4.18 13.64
N ASP A 323 16.83 4.97 12.59
CA ASP A 323 16.60 6.41 12.70
C ASP A 323 15.12 6.69 13.00
N ALA A 324 14.20 5.96 12.37
CA ALA A 324 12.77 6.07 12.66
C ALA A 324 11.98 4.77 12.46
N LEU A 325 10.90 4.64 13.23
CA LEU A 325 9.79 3.70 13.02
C LEU A 325 8.60 4.47 12.44
N VAL A 326 8.08 4.03 11.29
CA VAL A 326 6.99 4.70 10.58
C VAL A 326 5.75 3.82 10.59
N PHE A 327 4.61 4.36 11.01
CA PHE A 327 3.29 3.75 10.82
C PHE A 327 2.54 4.45 9.70
N THR A 328 1.99 3.65 8.79
CA THR A 328 1.23 4.14 7.64
C THR A 328 0.06 3.21 7.31
N ALA A 329 -0.71 3.61 6.30
CA ALA A 329 -1.94 2.99 5.84
C ALA A 329 -3.07 3.03 6.89
N GLY A 330 -4.26 2.57 6.48
CA GLY A 330 -5.50 2.89 7.18
C GLY A 330 -5.54 2.56 8.69
N VAL A 331 -4.94 1.45 9.12
CA VAL A 331 -4.86 1.05 10.55
C VAL A 331 -3.65 1.71 11.21
N GLY A 332 -2.48 1.73 10.56
CA GLY A 332 -1.27 2.35 11.11
C GLY A 332 -1.46 3.84 11.39
N GLU A 333 -2.26 4.53 10.59
CA GLU A 333 -2.63 5.94 10.76
C GLU A 333 -3.64 6.16 11.89
N MET A 334 -4.61 5.27 12.07
CA MET A 334 -5.83 5.56 12.85
C MET A 334 -5.99 4.76 14.15
N ALA A 335 -5.16 3.74 14.38
CA ALA A 335 -5.30 2.79 15.49
C ALA A 335 -4.19 2.96 16.55
N PRO A 336 -4.32 3.92 17.49
CA PRO A 336 -3.32 4.15 18.54
C PRO A 336 -3.06 2.92 19.40
N HIS A 337 -4.11 2.15 19.71
CA HIS A 337 -4.02 0.90 20.47
C HIS A 337 -3.16 -0.17 19.79
N ILE A 338 -3.14 -0.23 18.45
CA ILE A 338 -2.28 -1.16 17.70
C ILE A 338 -0.83 -0.68 17.78
N ARG A 339 -0.57 0.60 17.54
CA ARG A 339 0.79 1.17 17.64
C ARG A 339 1.37 0.94 19.03
N GLU A 340 0.64 1.30 20.08
CA GLU A 340 1.03 1.10 21.47
C GLU A 340 1.38 -0.36 21.80
N LYS A 341 0.47 -1.29 21.51
CA LYS A 341 0.68 -2.71 21.83
C LYS A 341 1.82 -3.33 21.00
N SER A 342 2.03 -2.86 19.77
CA SER A 342 3.10 -3.33 18.88
C SER A 342 4.47 -2.77 19.24
N THR A 343 4.55 -1.59 19.88
CA THR A 343 5.80 -1.01 20.38
C THR A 343 6.06 -1.25 21.85
N LYS A 344 5.16 -1.97 22.54
CA LYS A 344 5.30 -2.28 23.96
C LYS A 344 6.65 -2.96 24.24
N ASP A 345 7.35 -2.48 25.28
CA ASP A 345 8.62 -3.02 25.78
C ASP A 345 9.78 -2.94 24.76
N LEU A 346 9.69 -2.05 23.75
CA LEU A 346 10.77 -1.81 22.78
C LEU A 346 11.70 -0.66 23.16
N ASP A 347 11.61 -0.13 24.38
CA ASP A 347 12.50 0.92 24.89
C ASP A 347 13.97 0.48 24.87
N ILE A 348 14.23 -0.82 25.03
CA ILE A 348 15.56 -1.44 24.92
C ILE A 348 16.19 -1.28 23.52
N LEU A 349 15.37 -1.03 22.50
CA LEU A 349 15.80 -0.74 21.13
C LEU A 349 15.80 0.76 20.83
N GLY A 350 15.61 1.61 21.86
CA GLY A 350 15.48 3.06 21.70
C GLY A 350 14.15 3.54 21.12
N ILE A 351 13.12 2.67 21.06
CA ILE A 351 11.78 3.01 20.56
C ILE A 351 10.90 3.38 21.76
N LYS A 352 10.80 4.68 22.06
CA LYS A 352 10.05 5.18 23.22
C LYS A 352 8.82 5.96 22.79
N LEU A 353 7.66 5.32 22.84
CA LEU A 353 6.38 5.89 22.44
C LEU A 353 5.82 6.86 23.51
N ASP A 354 5.43 8.06 23.09
CA ASP A 354 4.65 8.97 23.94
C ASP A 354 3.16 8.59 23.83
N LEU A 355 2.59 8.04 24.90
CA LEU A 355 1.21 7.56 24.92
C LEU A 355 0.19 8.66 24.68
N ARG A 356 0.47 9.90 25.14
CA ARG A 356 -0.42 11.04 24.94
C ARG A 356 -0.41 11.45 23.47
N LYS A 357 0.78 11.62 22.88
CA LYS A 357 0.92 11.92 21.44
C LYS A 357 0.28 10.83 20.59
N ASN A 358 0.51 9.56 20.93
CA ASN A 358 -0.06 8.42 20.23
C ASN A 358 -1.59 8.44 20.23
N ALA A 359 -2.22 8.69 21.38
CA ALA A 359 -3.68 8.74 21.49
C ALA A 359 -4.30 9.86 20.62
N MET A 360 -3.61 11.00 20.50
CA MET A 360 -4.03 12.11 19.64
C MET A 360 -3.86 11.81 18.15
N ALA A 361 -2.88 10.97 17.79
CA ALA A 361 -2.47 10.70 16.40
C ALA A 361 -3.46 9.85 15.60
N GLN A 362 -4.62 10.42 15.30
CA GLN A 362 -5.68 9.83 14.47
C GLN A 362 -6.11 10.82 13.39
N CYS A 363 -5.18 11.12 12.48
CA CYS A 363 -5.38 12.09 11.40
C CYS A 363 -4.73 11.56 10.11
N ARG A 364 -5.45 11.72 8.98
CA ARG A 364 -4.95 11.36 7.63
C ARG A 364 -4.45 12.56 6.82
N ASN A 365 -4.56 13.74 7.40
CA ASN A 365 -4.30 15.02 6.75
C ASN A 365 -3.01 15.69 7.25
N ALA A 366 -2.25 15.03 8.11
CA ALA A 366 -0.98 15.52 8.61
C ALA A 366 -0.01 14.37 8.90
N GLU A 367 1.28 14.68 8.81
CA GLU A 367 2.37 13.84 9.30
C GLU A 367 2.59 14.16 10.78
N LEU A 368 2.72 13.13 11.61
CA LEU A 368 2.74 13.27 13.07
C LEU A 368 3.96 12.60 13.70
N GLU A 369 4.53 13.20 14.74
CA GLU A 369 5.55 12.58 15.59
C GLU A 369 4.94 12.13 16.93
N ILE A 370 5.13 10.86 17.26
CA ILE A 370 4.59 10.24 18.48
C ILE A 370 5.67 9.65 19.40
N SER A 371 6.94 9.94 19.15
CA SER A 371 8.05 9.65 20.07
C SER A 371 8.07 10.59 21.28
N THR A 372 8.57 10.07 22.39
CA THR A 372 9.05 10.90 23.51
C THR A 372 10.26 11.73 23.07
N ASN A 373 10.53 12.85 23.76
CA ASN A 373 11.61 13.76 23.38
C ASN A 373 13.00 13.12 23.54
N ASP A 374 13.15 12.17 24.45
CA ASP A 374 14.38 11.42 24.72
C ASP A 374 14.46 10.07 23.97
N SER A 375 13.56 9.82 23.02
CA SER A 375 13.58 8.63 22.16
C SER A 375 14.72 8.74 21.14
N PRO A 376 15.72 7.82 21.15
CA PRO A 376 16.75 7.78 20.10
C PRO A 376 16.16 7.50 18.71
N VAL A 377 15.10 6.69 18.64
CA VAL A 377 14.37 6.39 17.41
C VAL A 377 13.14 7.26 17.32
N LYS A 378 12.98 8.03 16.24
CA LYS A 378 11.75 8.79 16.00
C LYS A 378 10.60 7.85 15.65
N ILE A 379 9.39 8.18 16.08
CA ILE A 379 8.19 7.40 15.72
C ILE A 379 7.24 8.32 14.95
N PHE A 380 7.03 8.04 13.68
CA PHE A 380 6.18 8.82 12.80
C PHE A 380 4.89 8.11 12.45
N VAL A 381 3.81 8.88 12.30
CA VAL A 381 2.60 8.47 11.59
C VAL A 381 2.55 9.27 10.31
N ILE A 382 2.74 8.61 9.17
CA ILE A 382 2.81 9.25 7.86
C ILE A 382 1.69 8.65 6.99
N PRO A 383 0.66 9.42 6.63
CA PRO A 383 -0.37 8.94 5.71
C PRO A 383 0.24 8.67 4.31
N THR A 384 0.15 7.44 3.82
CA THR A 384 0.74 7.07 2.52
C THR A 384 0.03 7.75 1.36
N ASP A 385 0.72 8.02 0.25
CA ASP A 385 0.17 8.55 -0.99
C ASP A 385 0.71 7.72 -2.17
N GLU A 386 0.15 6.52 -2.34
CA GLU A 386 0.60 5.57 -3.37
C GLU A 386 0.30 6.10 -4.77
N GLU A 387 -0.86 6.73 -4.93
CA GLU A 387 -1.32 7.34 -6.18
C GLU A 387 -0.39 8.48 -6.62
N LEU A 388 0.19 9.26 -5.70
CA LEU A 388 1.18 10.27 -6.07
C LEU A 388 2.47 9.64 -6.61
N VAL A 389 2.96 8.54 -6.04
CA VAL A 389 4.12 7.81 -6.60
C VAL A 389 3.81 7.35 -8.02
N MET A 390 2.66 6.73 -8.23
CA MET A 390 2.23 6.31 -9.57
C MET A 390 2.10 7.47 -10.55
N THR A 391 1.59 8.62 -10.07
CA THR A 391 1.43 9.84 -10.86
C THR A 391 2.78 10.39 -11.32
N GLU A 392 3.75 10.49 -10.40
CA GLU A 392 5.09 10.99 -10.69
C GLU A 392 5.86 10.05 -11.62
N ASP A 393 5.81 8.73 -11.38
CA ASP A 393 6.42 7.72 -12.25
C ASP A 393 5.84 7.77 -13.68
N ALA A 394 4.51 7.81 -13.82
CA ALA A 394 3.86 7.88 -15.13
C ALA A 394 4.21 9.16 -15.90
N TYR A 395 4.25 10.30 -15.20
CA TYR A 395 4.67 11.57 -15.80
C TYR A 395 6.13 11.54 -16.23
N ALA A 396 7.02 11.04 -15.38
CA ALA A 396 8.46 10.99 -15.67
C ALA A 396 8.76 10.04 -16.83
N LEU A 397 8.06 8.89 -16.91
CA LEU A 397 8.17 7.95 -18.02
C LEU A 397 7.69 8.57 -19.34
N MET A 398 6.54 9.25 -19.33
CA MET A 398 6.01 9.96 -20.49
C MET A 398 7.00 11.00 -21.03
N THR A 399 7.73 11.69 -20.14
CA THR A 399 8.67 12.76 -20.52
C THR A 399 10.11 12.27 -20.73
N GLY A 400 10.39 10.98 -20.55
CA GLY A 400 11.73 10.41 -20.69
C GLY A 400 12.71 10.83 -19.58
N THR A 401 12.19 11.21 -18.40
CA THR A 401 12.99 11.70 -17.26
C THR A 401 13.03 10.72 -16.07
N TYR A 402 12.36 9.57 -16.20
CA TYR A 402 12.31 8.56 -15.14
C TYR A 402 13.63 7.78 -15.03
N ASP A 403 13.96 7.42 -13.79
CA ASP A 403 15.00 6.45 -13.42
C ASP A 403 14.48 5.67 -12.20
N VAL A 404 15.21 4.63 -11.77
CA VAL A 404 14.90 3.88 -10.56
C VAL A 404 14.77 4.83 -9.35
N HIS A 405 13.90 4.48 -8.40
CA HIS A 405 13.54 5.33 -7.24
C HIS A 405 14.73 5.85 -6.38
N MET A 406 15.92 5.27 -6.55
CA MET A 406 17.17 5.72 -5.91
C MET A 406 17.76 6.95 -6.59
N ASN A 407 17.63 7.04 -7.92
CA ASN A 407 18.16 8.12 -8.74
C ASN A 407 17.07 9.13 -9.13
N PHE A 408 15.80 8.78 -8.95
CA PHE A 408 14.68 9.67 -9.21
C PHE A 408 14.30 10.52 -7.98
N THR A 409 14.22 11.84 -8.19
CA THR A 409 13.84 12.80 -7.15
C THR A 409 12.36 13.14 -7.26
N TYR A 410 11.54 12.42 -6.49
CA TYR A 410 10.13 12.74 -6.26
C TYR A 410 9.87 14.13 -5.67
N SER A 411 8.76 14.75 -6.04
CA SER A 411 8.35 16.07 -5.53
C SER A 411 8.16 16.08 -4.01
N PHE A 412 7.72 14.96 -3.44
CA PHE A 412 7.54 14.80 -2.00
C PHE A 412 8.85 14.59 -1.22
N GLN A 413 10.02 14.58 -1.87
CA GLN A 413 11.33 14.66 -1.21
C GLN A 413 11.74 16.10 -0.86
N HIS A 414 11.06 17.11 -1.39
CA HIS A 414 11.38 18.49 -1.05
C HIS A 414 10.75 18.91 0.29
N LYS A 415 11.48 19.75 1.04
CA LYS A 415 11.04 20.24 2.36
C LYS A 415 9.81 21.15 2.29
N ASP A 416 9.61 21.82 1.16
CA ASP A 416 8.48 22.70 0.88
C ASP A 416 7.27 21.95 0.28
N TYR A 417 7.37 20.62 0.10
CA TYR A 417 6.26 19.80 -0.38
C TYR A 417 5.02 19.98 0.51
N LYS A 418 3.89 20.23 -0.16
CA LYS A 418 2.58 20.35 0.47
C LYS A 418 1.56 19.55 -0.31
N ASN A 419 0.86 18.65 0.37
CA ASN A 419 -0.33 18.02 -0.17
C ASN A 419 -1.53 18.95 0.08
N LYS A 420 -1.98 19.66 -0.96
CA LYS A 420 -3.05 20.67 -0.88
C LYS A 420 -4.36 20.09 -0.33
N ALA A 421 -4.73 18.88 -0.73
CA ALA A 421 -5.95 18.23 -0.25
C ALA A 421 -5.88 17.94 1.25
N ARG A 422 -4.72 17.47 1.72
CA ARG A 422 -4.46 17.25 3.15
C ARG A 422 -4.44 18.56 3.93
N GLU A 423 -3.79 19.62 3.44
CA GLU A 423 -3.80 20.92 4.11
C GLU A 423 -5.23 21.47 4.29
N GLN A 424 -6.08 21.35 3.28
CA GLN A 424 -7.48 21.76 3.38
C GLN A 424 -8.25 20.90 4.40
N GLY A 425 -8.06 19.58 4.36
CA GLY A 425 -8.69 18.67 5.32
C GLY A 425 -8.22 18.87 6.76
N LEU A 426 -6.96 19.28 6.93
CA LEU A 426 -6.35 19.53 8.23
C LEU A 426 -6.98 20.71 8.97
N ILE A 427 -7.46 21.74 8.25
CA ILE A 427 -8.17 22.88 8.84
C ILE A 427 -9.38 22.37 9.65
N GLU A 428 -10.18 21.49 9.07
CA GLU A 428 -11.35 20.92 9.75
C GLU A 428 -10.95 19.93 10.86
N ASN A 429 -9.81 19.23 10.72
CA ASN A 429 -9.30 18.41 11.80
C ASN A 429 -8.87 19.24 13.01
N LEU A 430 -8.16 20.36 12.81
CA LEU A 430 -7.70 21.23 13.88
C LEU A 430 -8.84 21.97 14.59
N LYS A 431 -9.92 22.31 13.87
CA LYS A 431 -11.15 22.82 14.50
C LYS A 431 -11.78 21.81 15.46
N LYS A 432 -11.77 20.53 15.09
CA LYS A 432 -12.36 19.43 15.89
C LYS A 432 -11.44 18.93 17.00
N LYS A 433 -10.13 18.95 16.76
CA LYS A 433 -9.07 18.46 17.66
C LYS A 433 -7.86 19.41 17.63
N PRO A 434 -7.93 20.56 18.31
CA PRO A 434 -6.84 21.55 18.33
C PRO A 434 -5.50 20.99 18.83
N GLU A 435 -5.55 20.01 19.73
CA GLU A 435 -4.39 19.31 20.31
C GLU A 435 -3.53 18.57 19.27
N LEU A 436 -4.08 18.27 18.08
CA LEU A 436 -3.28 17.74 16.97
C LEU A 436 -2.11 18.65 16.60
N ALA A 437 -2.25 19.97 16.78
CA ALA A 437 -1.19 20.94 16.48
C ALA A 437 0.12 20.65 17.23
N GLU A 438 0.05 20.03 18.41
CA GLU A 438 1.22 19.73 19.24
C GLU A 438 2.09 18.59 18.70
N ILE A 439 1.54 17.78 17.79
CA ILE A 439 2.19 16.57 17.29
C ILE A 439 2.40 16.56 15.78
N ILE A 440 1.92 17.58 15.08
CA ILE A 440 2.22 17.77 13.66
C ILE A 440 3.71 18.05 13.51
N VAL A 441 4.39 17.23 12.71
CA VAL A 441 5.79 17.42 12.38
C VAL A 441 5.90 18.01 10.97
N ARG A 442 6.83 18.95 10.81
CA ARG A 442 7.18 19.56 9.52
C ARG A 442 8.71 19.59 9.39
N PRO A 443 9.24 19.63 8.15
CA PRO A 443 10.69 19.60 7.88
C PRO A 443 11.47 20.80 8.39
#